data_AF-A0A7X7K176-F1
#
_entry.id   AF-A0A7X7K176-F1
#
_cell.length_a   1.000
_cell.length_b   1.000
_cell.length_c   1.000
_cell.angle_alpha   90.00
_cell.angle_beta   90.00
_cell.angle_gamma   90.00
#
_symmetry.space_group_name_H-M   'P 1'
#
loop_
_entity.id
_entity.type
_entity.pdbx_description
1 polymer ?
#
loop_
_entity_poly.entity_id
_entity_poly.type
_entity_poly.pdbx_seq_one_letter_code
_entity_poly.pdbx_strand_id
1 'polypeptide(L)' 'SGVYDAHGESVRIRQALRGLGYAFDIIVMRDERFEESKDVIGRIAFPAHRYGRAVYEAA' A
#
# COMPACT_ATOMS: atom_id res chain seq x y z
N SER A 1 -16.62 2.04 1.15
CA SER A 1 -16.29 1.53 2.50
C SER A 1 -14.84 1.05 2.65
N GLY A 2 -14.04 0.94 1.57
CA GLY A 2 -12.74 0.24 1.61
C GLY A 2 -11.52 0.98 2.18
N VAL A 3 -11.61 2.27 2.56
CA VAL A 3 -10.43 3.02 3.07
C VAL A 3 -10.62 3.63 4.46
N TYR A 4 -11.73 3.30 5.13
CA TYR A 4 -11.93 3.61 6.55
C TYR A 4 -11.36 2.51 7.46
N ASP A 5 -11.23 1.27 6.96
CA ASP A 5 -10.61 0.14 7.65
C ASP A 5 -9.37 -0.37 6.89
N ALA A 6 -8.29 0.41 6.96
CA ALA A 6 -7.02 0.04 6.34
C ALA A 6 -6.44 -1.28 6.89
N HIS A 7 -6.74 -1.61 8.16
CA HIS A 7 -6.26 -2.85 8.76
C HIS A 7 -6.99 -4.06 8.19
N GLY A 8 -8.32 -4.03 8.17
CA GLY A 8 -9.13 -5.09 7.56
C GLY A 8 -8.77 -5.29 6.09
N GLU A 9 -8.57 -4.21 5.34
CA GLU A 9 -8.13 -4.30 3.94
C GLU A 9 -6.77 -4.98 3.78
N SER A 10 -5.78 -4.59 4.59
CA SER A 10 -4.46 -5.23 4.59
C SER A 10 -4.57 -6.73 4.89
N VAL A 11 -5.42 -7.13 5.83
CA VAL A 11 -5.67 -8.54 6.14
C VAL A 11 -6.32 -9.27 4.96
N ARG A 12 -7.34 -8.67 4.30
CA ARG A 12 -7.99 -9.27 3.12
C ARG A 12 -6.99 -9.50 1.99
N ILE A 13 -6.19 -8.48 1.64
CA ILE A 13 -5.17 -8.60 0.59
C ILE A 13 -4.11 -9.64 0.98
N ARG A 14 -3.65 -9.63 2.24
CA ARG A 14 -2.68 -10.63 2.75
C ARG A 14 -3.19 -12.05 2.61
N GLN A 15 -4.47 -12.28 2.87
CA GLN A 15 -5.09 -13.59 2.71
C GLN A 15 -5.17 -14.01 1.23
N ALA A 16 -5.52 -13.08 0.33
CA ALA A 16 -5.61 -13.33 -1.10
C ALA A 16 -4.24 -13.67 -1.73
N LEU A 17 -3.15 -13.10 -1.21
CA LEU A 17 -1.79 -13.35 -1.69
C LEU A 17 -1.06 -14.50 -0.95
N ARG A 18 -1.77 -15.29 -0.13
CA ARG A 18 -1.19 -16.48 0.50
C ARG A 18 -0.72 -17.48 -0.56
N GLY A 19 0.39 -18.16 -0.28
CA GLY A 19 0.94 -19.22 -1.15
C GLY A 19 2.03 -18.77 -2.12
N LEU A 20 2.41 -17.49 -2.14
CA LEU A 20 3.48 -16.97 -2.99
C LEU A 20 4.91 -17.40 -2.57
N GLY A 21 5.07 -18.03 -1.41
CA GLY A 21 6.35 -18.61 -0.97
C GLY A 21 7.37 -17.60 -0.44
N TYR A 22 7.02 -16.32 -0.29
CA TYR A 22 7.87 -15.30 0.34
C TYR A 22 7.06 -14.34 1.22
N ALA A 23 7.71 -13.81 2.26
CA ALA A 23 7.10 -12.85 3.18
C ALA A 23 7.23 -11.42 2.66
N PHE A 24 6.16 -10.64 2.77
CA PHE A 24 6.15 -9.21 2.46
C PHE A 24 5.09 -8.49 3.28
N ASP A 25 5.29 -7.19 3.48
CA ASP A 25 4.35 -6.32 4.18
C ASP A 25 3.33 -5.72 3.21
N ILE A 26 2.10 -5.56 3.69
CA ILE A 26 1.00 -4.95 2.95
C ILE A 26 0.53 -3.74 3.73
N ILE A 27 0.70 -2.57 3.11
CA ILE A 27 0.33 -1.29 3.69
C ILE A 27 -0.79 -0.72 2.83
N VAL A 28 -1.95 -0.54 3.45
CA VAL A 28 -3.09 0.12 2.84
C VAL A 28 -3.20 1.51 3.44
N MET A 29 -3.37 2.52 2.59
CA MET A 29 -3.62 3.89 3.02
C MET A 29 -4.55 4.58 2.04
N ARG A 30 -5.14 5.68 2.48
CA ARG A 30 -5.89 6.59 1.62
C ARG A 30 -4.98 7.29 0.62
N ASP A 31 -5.52 7.53 -0.56
CA ASP A 31 -4.85 8.26 -1.63
C ASP A 31 -4.45 9.66 -1.16
N GLU A 32 -5.31 10.36 -0.43
CA GLU A 32 -4.97 11.70 0.10
C GLU A 32 -3.76 11.63 1.03
N ARG A 33 -3.69 10.61 1.90
CA ARG A 33 -2.54 10.41 2.81
C ARG A 33 -1.27 10.02 2.06
N PHE A 34 -1.40 9.27 0.97
CA PHE A 34 -0.27 8.95 0.11
C PHE A 34 0.27 10.23 -0.53
N GLU A 35 -0.60 10.99 -1.20
CA GLU A 35 -0.26 12.25 -1.87
C GLU A 35 0.35 13.28 -0.91
N GLU A 36 -0.21 13.44 0.29
CA GLU A 36 0.31 14.33 1.33
C GLU A 36 1.74 13.98 1.81
N SER A 37 2.16 12.71 1.70
CA SER A 37 3.39 12.23 2.33
C SER A 37 4.42 11.62 1.39
N LYS A 38 4.12 11.50 0.09
CA LYS A 38 4.98 10.86 -0.90
C LYS A 38 6.31 11.56 -1.17
N ASP A 39 6.43 12.83 -0.78
CA ASP A 39 7.67 13.61 -0.94
C ASP A 39 8.38 13.88 0.41
N VAL A 40 7.90 13.28 1.51
CA VAL A 40 8.47 13.44 2.86
C VAL A 40 9.44 12.30 3.17
N ILE A 41 10.74 12.61 3.19
CA ILE A 41 11.81 11.65 3.52
C ILE A 41 11.54 11.02 4.90
N GLY A 42 11.66 9.69 4.97
CA GLY A 42 11.41 8.90 6.19
C GLY A 42 9.94 8.43 6.36
N ARG A 43 9.03 8.82 5.47
CA ARG A 43 7.67 8.25 5.39
C ARG A 43 7.64 7.10 4.39
N ILE A 44 6.74 6.14 4.59
CA ILE A 44 6.67 4.96 3.72
C ILE A 44 6.17 5.25 2.29
N ALA A 45 5.41 6.33 2.13
CA ALA A 45 4.98 6.80 0.80
C ALA A 45 6.16 7.29 -0.05
N PHE A 46 7.22 7.82 0.58
CA PHE A 46 8.40 8.32 -0.13
C PHE A 46 9.13 7.27 -0.95
N PRO A 47 9.60 6.14 -0.38
CA PRO A 47 10.26 5.11 -1.18
C PRO A 47 9.29 4.45 -2.18
N ALA A 48 7.99 4.36 -1.86
CA ALA A 48 6.99 3.84 -2.79
C ALA A 48 6.81 4.74 -4.03
N HIS A 49 6.79 6.06 -3.87
CA HIS A 49 6.70 7.02 -4.98
C HIS A 49 8.01 7.13 -5.77
N ARG A 50 9.16 7.15 -5.08
CA ARG A 50 10.45 7.40 -5.72
C ARG A 50 11.06 6.17 -6.41
N TYR A 51 10.86 4.99 -5.83
CA TYR A 51 11.51 3.75 -6.28
C TYR A 51 10.53 2.61 -6.55
N GLY A 52 9.27 2.75 -6.16
CA GLY A 52 8.25 1.74 -6.40
C GLY A 52 7.84 1.64 -7.86
N ARG A 53 7.08 0.60 -8.18
CA ARG A 53 6.51 0.36 -9.50
C ARG A 53 5.01 0.15 -9.37
N ALA A 54 4.21 0.90 -10.13
CA ALA A 54 2.80 0.62 -10.29
C ALA A 54 2.65 -0.74 -10.98
N VAL A 55 1.91 -1.65 -10.33
CA VAL A 55 1.61 -2.99 -10.88
C VAL A 55 0.27 -3.04 -11.60
N TYR A 56 -0.60 -2.07 -11.33
CA TYR A 56 -1.89 -1.84 -11.99
C TYR A 56 -2.14 -0.33 -12.05
N GLU A 57 -2.69 0.15 -13.17
CA GLU A 57 -3.18 1.52 -13.29
C GLU A 57 -4.56 1.64 -12.64
N ALA A 58 -4.88 2.81 -12.10
CA ALA A 58 -6.24 3.09 -11.61
C ALA A 58 -7.23 3.04 -12.78
N ALA A 59 -8.35 2.33 -12.60
CA ALA A 59 -9.44 2.26 -13.57
C ALA A 59 -10.34 3.51 -13.53
#